data_AF-A0A2D0KJT9-F1
#
_entry.id   AF-A0A2D0KJT9-F1
#
_cell.length_a   1.000
_cell.length_b   1.000
_cell.length_c   1.000
_cell.angle_alpha   90.00
_cell.angle_beta   90.00
_cell.angle_gamma   90.00
#
_symmetry.space_group_name_H-M   'P 1'
#
loop_
_entity.id
_entity.type
_entity.pdbx_description
1 polymer ?
#
loop_
_entity_poly.entity_id
_entity_poly.type
_entity_poly.pdbx_seq_one_letter_code
_entity_poly.pdbx_strand_id
1 'polypeptide(L)'
;MYKIDYNSYRSTKSFNRRSRFLVMHYTALNFEKSIQALTGKLVSAHYLVPNPDDPTYQAAGFDKVHIFNLVDELERTWHAGISFWAGREGLNDTLIINLNFQKNIFYRYQIAAY
;
A
#
# COMPACT_ATOMS: atom_id res chain seq x y z
N MET A 1 -35.04 -11.06 -15.91
CA MET A 1 -33.73 -10.80 -15.29
C MET A 1 -33.31 -12.06 -14.55
N TYR A 2 -32.19 -12.68 -14.93
CA TYR A 2 -31.69 -13.89 -14.27
C TYR A 2 -30.96 -13.50 -12.97
N LYS A 3 -31.17 -14.26 -11.90
CA LYS A 3 -30.47 -14.06 -10.62
C LYS A 3 -29.22 -14.92 -10.58
N ILE A 4 -28.13 -14.37 -10.06
CA ILE A 4 -26.91 -15.13 -9.80
C ILE A 4 -27.13 -15.95 -8.53
N ASP A 5 -26.92 -17.26 -8.62
CA ASP A 5 -26.98 -18.17 -7.48
C ASP A 5 -25.56 -18.34 -6.89
N TYR A 6 -25.36 -17.74 -5.74
CA TYR A 6 -24.10 -17.78 -5.02
C TYR A 6 -23.99 -18.99 -4.08
N ASN A 7 -24.99 -19.87 -3.99
CA ASN A 7 -25.07 -20.85 -2.90
C ASN A 7 -25.10 -22.31 -3.35
N SER A 8 -25.65 -22.62 -4.53
CA SER A 8 -25.78 -24.02 -4.98
C SER A 8 -24.44 -24.73 -5.17
N TYR A 9 -23.41 -24.02 -5.66
CA TYR A 9 -22.08 -24.60 -5.89
C TYR A 9 -20.98 -23.57 -5.62
N ARG A 10 -19.94 -23.97 -4.86
CA ARG A 10 -18.78 -23.11 -4.52
C ARG A 10 -17.47 -23.90 -4.61
N SER A 11 -16.45 -23.27 -5.21
CA SER A 11 -15.08 -23.80 -5.17
C SER A 11 -14.49 -23.61 -3.77
N THR A 12 -14.05 -24.69 -3.14
CA THR A 12 -13.46 -24.67 -1.78
C THR A 12 -11.97 -25.01 -1.76
N LYS A 13 -11.42 -25.54 -2.85
CA LYS A 13 -10.01 -25.99 -2.95
C LYS A 13 -9.22 -25.27 -4.04
N SER A 14 -9.85 -24.99 -5.18
CA SER A 14 -9.16 -24.44 -6.35
C SER A 14 -9.39 -22.93 -6.46
N PHE A 15 -8.97 -22.18 -5.44
CA PHE A 15 -8.95 -20.72 -5.48
C PHE A 15 -7.78 -20.18 -4.65
N ASN A 16 -7.42 -18.94 -4.89
CA ASN A 16 -6.42 -18.22 -4.11
C ASN A 16 -6.98 -16.84 -3.74
N ARG A 17 -6.49 -16.27 -2.64
CA ARG A 17 -6.72 -14.85 -2.32
C ARG A 17 -6.00 -13.98 -3.37
N ARG A 18 -6.55 -12.78 -3.62
CA ARG A 18 -6.03 -11.84 -4.61
C ARG A 18 -4.69 -11.24 -4.15
N SER A 19 -4.61 -10.80 -2.90
CA SER A 19 -3.38 -10.27 -2.30
C SER A 19 -2.40 -11.40 -1.99
N ARG A 20 -1.17 -11.31 -2.54
CA ARG A 20 -0.14 -12.37 -2.44
C ARG A 20 1.24 -11.88 -2.02
N PHE A 21 1.49 -10.58 -2.11
CA PHE A 21 2.76 -9.97 -1.74
C PHE A 21 2.51 -8.80 -0.80
N LEU A 22 3.51 -8.53 0.04
CA LEU A 22 3.64 -7.31 0.80
C LEU A 22 4.83 -6.55 0.23
N VAL A 23 4.59 -5.33 -0.26
CA VAL A 23 5.62 -4.45 -0.80
C VAL A 23 5.86 -3.32 0.20
N MET A 24 7.11 -2.98 0.45
CA MET A 24 7.46 -1.86 1.34
C MET A 24 8.11 -0.75 0.54
N HIS A 25 7.61 0.47 0.69
CA HIS A 25 8.11 1.66 0.04
C HIS A 25 8.47 2.72 1.10
N TYR A 26 9.38 3.62 0.76
CA TYR A 26 9.65 4.82 1.56
C TYR A 26 9.14 6.05 0.80
N THR A 27 8.49 6.97 1.48
CA THR A 27 7.81 8.12 0.83
C THR A 27 8.79 9.19 0.35
N ALA A 28 9.99 9.28 0.93
CA ALA A 28 10.95 10.35 0.71
C ALA A 28 10.42 11.77 1.05
N LEU A 29 9.28 11.85 1.72
CA LEU A 29 8.52 13.06 2.03
C LEU A 29 8.19 13.07 3.53
N ASN A 30 8.02 14.25 4.11
CA ASN A 30 7.46 14.37 5.46
C ASN A 30 5.99 13.88 5.51
N PHE A 31 5.43 13.74 6.70
CA PHE A 31 4.09 13.18 6.91
C PHE A 31 3.01 13.95 6.14
N GLU A 32 2.98 15.28 6.24
CA GLU A 32 1.98 16.12 5.55
C GLU A 32 2.01 15.90 4.04
N LYS A 33 3.19 15.97 3.41
CA LYS A 33 3.34 15.76 1.97
C LYS A 33 3.08 14.32 1.56
N SER A 34 3.41 13.34 2.41
CA SER A 34 3.12 11.93 2.18
C SER A 34 1.62 11.68 2.10
N ILE A 35 0.84 12.24 3.04
CA ILE A 35 -0.62 12.14 3.01
C ILE A 35 -1.17 12.80 1.73
N GLN A 36 -0.78 14.04 1.44
CA GLN A 36 -1.25 14.76 0.24
C GLN A 36 -0.97 13.99 -1.05
N ALA A 37 0.22 13.39 -1.17
CA ALA A 37 0.58 12.60 -2.35
C ALA A 37 -0.23 11.30 -2.45
N LEU A 38 -0.31 10.54 -1.36
CA LEU A 38 -0.94 9.21 -1.31
C LEU A 38 -2.48 9.23 -1.31
N THR A 39 -3.08 10.38 -0.97
CA THR A 39 -4.52 10.63 -1.13
C THR A 39 -4.83 11.48 -2.37
N GLY A 40 -3.81 11.78 -3.18
CA GLY A 40 -3.91 12.55 -4.40
C GLY A 40 -4.41 11.71 -5.59
N LYS A 41 -4.30 12.27 -6.79
CA LYS A 41 -4.80 11.61 -8.02
C LYS A 41 -3.82 10.67 -8.70
N LEU A 42 -2.54 10.73 -8.34
CA LEU A 42 -1.46 10.09 -9.10
C LEU A 42 -1.04 8.75 -8.51
N VAL A 43 -0.89 8.68 -7.19
CA VAL A 43 -0.40 7.49 -6.48
C VAL A 43 -1.17 7.27 -5.19
N SER A 44 -1.25 6.03 -4.74
CA SER A 44 -1.88 5.65 -3.46
C SER A 44 -1.18 4.46 -2.82
N ALA A 45 -1.48 4.18 -1.55
CA ALA A 45 -1.01 2.99 -0.86
C ALA A 45 -2.06 2.45 0.10
N HIS A 46 -1.98 1.18 0.47
CA HIS A 46 -2.91 0.59 1.45
C HIS A 46 -2.64 1.14 2.84
N TYR A 47 -1.37 1.21 3.23
CA TYR A 47 -0.96 1.69 4.54
C TYR A 47 0.13 2.75 4.48
N LEU A 48 0.02 3.75 5.35
CA LEU A 48 1.09 4.69 5.70
C LEU A 48 1.45 4.55 7.17
N VAL A 49 2.72 4.32 7.45
CA VAL A 49 3.29 4.31 8.80
C VAL A 49 4.18 5.57 8.93
N PRO A 50 3.77 6.54 9.76
CA PRO A 50 4.50 7.77 9.97
C PRO A 50 5.73 7.55 10.86
N ASN A 51 6.68 8.47 10.77
CA ASN A 51 7.73 8.61 11.77
C ASN A 51 7.19 9.46 12.93
N PRO A 52 7.18 8.95 14.19
CA PRO A 52 6.70 9.71 15.34
C PRO A 52 7.51 10.99 15.62
N ASP A 53 8.76 11.05 15.16
CA ASP A 53 9.64 12.22 15.30
C ASP A 53 9.46 13.27 14.19
N ASP A 54 8.57 13.02 13.21
CA ASP A 54 8.28 13.98 12.14
C ASP A 54 7.51 15.19 12.71
N PRO A 55 8.04 16.43 12.59
CA PRO A 55 7.36 17.61 13.12
C PRO A 55 5.98 17.84 12.51
N THR A 56 5.78 17.45 11.23
CA THR A 56 4.48 17.58 10.56
C THR A 56 3.48 16.54 11.03
N TYR A 57 3.94 15.41 11.56
CA TYR A 57 3.09 14.41 12.20
C TYR A 57 2.62 14.87 13.58
N GLN A 58 3.54 15.39 14.39
CA GLN A 58 3.22 15.95 15.70
C GLN A 58 2.32 17.18 15.59
N ALA A 59 2.59 18.06 14.63
CA ALA A 59 1.76 19.23 14.35
C ALA A 59 0.34 18.85 13.89
N ALA A 60 0.16 17.69 13.27
CA ALA A 60 -1.15 17.14 12.93
C ALA A 60 -1.92 16.59 14.14
N GLY A 61 -1.35 16.63 15.35
CA GLY A 61 -2.00 16.28 16.61
C GLY A 61 -1.84 14.82 17.03
N PHE A 62 -0.94 14.07 16.40
CA PHE A 62 -0.66 12.69 16.79
C PHE A 62 0.50 12.62 17.78
N ASP A 63 0.28 11.95 18.92
CA ASP A 63 1.23 11.81 20.03
C ASP A 63 1.81 10.39 20.16
N LYS A 64 1.25 9.42 19.42
CA LYS A 64 1.66 8.01 19.37
C LYS A 64 1.77 7.57 17.92
N VAL A 65 2.40 6.43 17.67
CA VAL A 65 2.45 5.87 16.31
C VAL A 65 1.06 5.36 15.91
N HIS A 66 0.49 5.97 14.88
CA HIS A 66 -0.75 5.53 14.22
C HIS A 66 -0.45 4.99 12.82
N ILE A 67 -0.95 3.80 12.51
CA ILE A 67 -0.90 3.26 11.15
C ILE A 67 -2.18 3.68 10.43
N PHE A 68 -2.04 4.38 9.31
CA PHE A 68 -3.17 4.85 8.52
C PHE A 68 -3.47 3.87 7.40
N ASN A 69 -4.68 3.33 7.36
CA ASN A 69 -5.19 2.65 6.17
C ASN A 69 -5.78 3.71 5.23
N LEU A 70 -5.25 3.83 4.01
CA LEU A 70 -5.70 4.83 3.02
C LEU A 70 -6.57 4.20 1.92
N VAL A 71 -6.42 2.90 1.67
CA VAL A 71 -7.22 2.11 0.71
C VAL A 71 -7.49 0.72 1.30
N ASP A 72 -8.72 0.21 1.12
CA ASP A 72 -9.12 -1.13 1.55
C ASP A 72 -8.20 -2.20 0.93
N GLU A 73 -7.81 -3.21 1.71
CA GLU A 73 -6.95 -4.32 1.27
C GLU A 73 -7.49 -5.13 0.09
N LEU A 74 -8.81 -5.11 -0.11
CA LEU A 74 -9.50 -5.78 -1.22
C LEU A 74 -9.48 -4.94 -2.51
N GLU A 75 -9.18 -3.65 -2.40
CA GLU A 75 -9.11 -2.71 -3.51
C GLU A 75 -7.67 -2.54 -4.02
N ARG A 76 -7.56 -2.20 -5.30
CA ARG A 76 -6.27 -2.03 -5.97
C ARG A 76 -5.73 -0.61 -5.75
N THR A 77 -4.49 -0.50 -5.29
CA THR A 77 -3.77 0.77 -5.19
C THR A 77 -2.91 1.02 -6.44
N TRP A 78 -2.57 2.27 -6.72
CA TRP A 78 -1.73 2.66 -7.86
C TRP A 78 -0.39 3.17 -7.33
N HIS A 79 0.64 2.33 -7.37
CA HIS A 79 1.88 2.61 -6.63
C HIS A 79 3.16 2.10 -7.30
N ALA A 80 3.09 0.97 -8.00
CA ALA A 80 4.27 0.23 -8.44
C ALA A 80 4.70 0.59 -9.87
N GLY A 81 3.93 1.42 -10.58
CA GLY A 81 4.13 1.66 -12.00
C GLY A 81 4.31 0.34 -12.79
N ILE A 82 5.26 0.32 -13.72
CA ILE A 82 5.73 -0.91 -14.37
C ILE A 82 6.61 -1.67 -13.36
N SER A 83 6.15 -2.83 -12.90
CA SER A 83 6.82 -3.63 -11.86
C SER A 83 6.84 -5.11 -12.23
N PHE A 84 7.91 -5.81 -11.86
CA PHE A 84 8.04 -7.26 -12.06
C PHE A 84 8.64 -7.94 -10.83
N TRP A 85 7.99 -8.99 -10.32
CA TRP A 85 8.52 -9.81 -9.23
C TRP A 85 8.01 -11.24 -9.32
N ALA A 86 8.91 -12.20 -9.07
CA ALA A 86 8.60 -13.64 -9.07
C ALA A 86 7.83 -14.13 -10.32
N GLY A 87 8.18 -13.62 -11.51
CA GLY A 87 7.52 -14.01 -12.76
C GLY A 87 6.22 -13.29 -13.08
N ARG A 88 5.85 -12.24 -12.32
CA ARG A 88 4.61 -11.47 -12.51
C ARG A 88 4.87 -10.00 -12.75
N GLU A 89 4.16 -9.44 -13.71
CA GLU A 89 4.12 -8.00 -14.00
C GLU A 89 2.95 -7.33 -13.26
N GLY A 90 3.06 -6.02 -13.02
CA GLY A 90 1.95 -5.20 -12.51
C GLY A 90 1.58 -5.48 -11.06
N LEU A 91 2.54 -5.33 -10.14
CA LEU A 91 2.38 -5.61 -8.70
C LEU A 91 1.45 -4.65 -7.94
N ASN A 92 0.75 -3.76 -8.65
CA ASN A 92 -0.31 -2.91 -8.11
C ASN A 92 -1.44 -3.70 -7.42
N ASP A 93 -1.58 -4.99 -7.75
CA ASP A 93 -2.55 -5.90 -7.12
C ASP A 93 -2.08 -6.46 -5.76
N THR A 94 -1.01 -5.92 -5.16
CA THR A 94 -0.43 -6.41 -3.91
C THR A 94 -0.29 -5.33 -2.83
N LEU A 95 -0.43 -5.76 -1.58
CA LEU A 95 -0.51 -4.91 -0.39
C LEU A 95 0.78 -4.11 -0.20
N ILE A 96 0.65 -2.85 0.21
CA ILE A 96 1.80 -1.97 0.44
C ILE A 96 1.77 -1.36 1.81
N ILE A 97 2.94 -1.27 2.41
CA ILE A 97 3.20 -0.40 3.54
C ILE A 97 4.21 0.66 3.12
N ASN A 98 3.82 1.94 3.17
CA ASN A 98 4.74 3.06 3.06
C ASN A 98 5.27 3.42 4.45
N LEU A 99 6.58 3.37 4.63
CA LEU A 99 7.23 3.71 5.89
C LEU A 99 7.97 5.06 5.75
N ASN A 100 7.69 6.02 6.63
CA ASN A 100 8.37 7.32 6.64
C ASN A 100 9.72 7.28 7.41
N PHE A 101 10.59 6.29 7.19
CA PHE A 101 11.88 6.20 7.88
C PHE A 101 13.02 6.84 7.06
N GLN A 102 13.96 7.51 7.75
CA GLN A 102 15.23 7.94 7.17
C GLN A 102 16.00 6.75 6.57
N LYS A 103 16.74 7.05 5.50
CA LYS A 103 17.39 6.21 4.47
C LYS A 103 18.16 4.94 4.89
N ASN A 104 18.25 4.57 6.17
CA ASN A 104 19.25 3.62 6.68
C ASN A 104 18.73 2.25 7.17
N ILE A 105 17.50 1.82 6.85
CA ILE A 105 16.99 0.52 7.31
C ILE A 105 16.67 -0.49 6.19
N PHE A 106 16.64 -0.10 4.91
CA PHE A 106 16.19 -1.02 3.86
C PHE A 106 17.27 -1.30 2.81
N TYR A 107 18.08 -2.32 3.08
CA TYR A 107 18.69 -3.10 2.01
C TYR A 107 17.62 -4.04 1.45
N ARG A 108 17.53 -4.04 0.11
CA ARG A 108 16.73 -4.90 -0.79
C ARG A 108 15.35 -4.39 -1.21
N TYR A 109 15.29 -4.15 -2.53
CA TYR A 109 14.14 -3.95 -3.41
C TYR A 109 13.59 -2.54 -3.50
N GLN A 110 14.40 -1.69 -4.14
CA GLN A 110 13.96 -0.45 -4.77
C GLN A 110 13.17 -0.80 -6.03
N ILE A 111 11.86 -0.58 -6.04
CA ILE A 111 11.12 -0.32 -7.28
C ILE A 111 10.98 1.18 -7.34
N ALA A 112 11.78 1.79 -8.22
CA ALA A 112 11.70 3.20 -8.55
C ALA A 112 10.35 3.44 -9.25
N ALA A 113 9.47 4.23 -8.63
CA ALA A 113 8.44 4.94 -9.36
C ALA A 113 9.06 6.29 -9.77
N TYR A 114 9.24 6.48 -11.08
CA TYR A 114 9.34 7.82 -11.67
C TYR A 114 7.94 8.41 -11.81
#